data_AF-A0A3C0G5V5-F1
#
_entry.id   AF-A0A3C0G5V5-F1
#
_cell.length_a   1.000
_cell.length_b   1.000
_cell.length_c   1.000
_cell.angle_alpha   90.00
_cell.angle_beta   90.00
_cell.angle_gamma   90.00
#
_symmetry.space_group_name_H-M   'P 1'
#
loop_
_entity.id
_entity.type
_entity.pdbx_description
1 polymer ?
#
loop_
_entity_poly.entity_id
_entity_poly.type
_entity_poly.pdbx_seq_one_letter_code
_entity_poly.pdbx_strand_id
1 'polypeptide(L)'
;MELIIALAMKFWQWTILIALIIVGFIVNLFDKKIDNRVNFKYADYPLMKPIRIATKNKGFFKMILMWIFGVRHWEIAKDFEFELNSNKYVIPAGFKFDGASIPKFLHMFLSPVGVLLIGGLVHDYAYKYQTLLKSNKIDTIGDITQKRADEIFRDINIEINGFFFMNYLAYWSLRLGGFVAWNKHRKVNAKIK
;
A
#
# COMPACT_ATOMS: atom_id res chain seq x y z
N MET A 1 -24.39 -12.78 28.43
CA MET A 1 -24.39 -12.90 26.95
C MET A 1 -24.85 -11.59 26.29
N GLU A 2 -26.00 -11.02 26.69
CA GLU A 2 -26.51 -9.76 26.13
C GLU A 2 -25.56 -8.56 26.33
N LEU A 3 -24.95 -8.41 27.51
CA LEU A 3 -23.97 -7.33 27.76
C LEU A 3 -22.75 -7.42 26.82
N ILE A 4 -22.24 -8.62 26.56
CA ILE A 4 -21.08 -8.84 25.69
C ILE A 4 -21.44 -8.51 24.24
N ILE A 5 -22.61 -8.95 23.78
CA ILE A 5 -23.11 -8.64 22.43
C ILE A 5 -23.35 -7.12 22.29
N ALA A 6 -23.94 -6.48 23.29
CA ALA A 6 -24.16 -5.04 23.30
C ALA A 6 -22.83 -4.25 23.25
N LEU A 7 -21.82 -4.67 24.01
CA LEU A 7 -20.49 -4.06 23.97
C LEU A 7 -19.82 -4.30 22.60
N ALA A 8 -19.95 -5.50 22.03
CA ALA A 8 -19.41 -5.82 20.72
C ALA A 8 -20.04 -4.98 19.60
N MET A 9 -21.36 -4.77 19.63
CA MET A 9 -22.03 -3.88 18.67
C MET A 9 -21.67 -2.42 18.88
N LYS A 10 -21.57 -1.97 20.14
CA LYS A 10 -21.20 -0.58 20.48
C LYS A 10 -19.77 -0.25 20.04
N PHE A 11 -18.85 -1.19 20.22
CA PHE A 11 -17.43 -1.04 19.88
C PHE A 11 -17.04 -1.90 18.68
N TRP A 12 -17.89 -1.94 17.64
CA TRP A 12 -17.76 -2.83 16.49
C TRP A 12 -16.39 -2.77 15.81
N GLN A 13 -15.73 -1.61 15.78
CA GLN A 13 -14.38 -1.45 15.20
C GLN A 13 -13.34 -2.31 15.94
N TRP A 14 -13.41 -2.33 17.28
CA TRP A 14 -12.56 -3.17 18.12
C TRP A 14 -12.93 -4.64 18.00
N THR A 15 -14.23 -4.95 17.88
CA THR A 15 -14.68 -6.33 17.64
C THR A 15 -14.12 -6.88 16.34
N ILE A 16 -14.15 -6.10 15.25
CA ILE A 16 -13.54 -6.49 13.97
C ILE A 16 -12.03 -6.68 14.13
N LEU A 17 -11.34 -5.74 14.80
CA LEU A 17 -9.89 -5.85 15.00
C LEU A 17 -9.53 -7.13 15.77
N ILE A 18 -10.20 -7.39 16.89
CA ILE A 18 -9.98 -8.58 17.73
C ILE A 18 -10.24 -9.85 16.90
N ALA A 19 -11.33 -9.89 16.14
CA ALA A 19 -11.64 -11.01 15.26
C ALA A 19 -10.52 -11.23 14.21
N LEU A 20 -10.04 -10.17 13.56
CA LEU A 20 -8.94 -10.26 12.60
C LEU A 20 -7.63 -10.74 13.25
N ILE A 21 -7.34 -10.30 14.47
CA ILE A 21 -6.15 -10.75 15.23
C ILE A 21 -6.26 -12.25 15.56
N ILE A 22 -7.43 -12.70 16.04
CA ILE A 22 -7.65 -14.12 16.38
C ILE A 22 -7.52 -14.98 15.12
N VAL A 23 -8.18 -14.59 14.03
CA VAL A 23 -8.08 -15.31 12.75
C VAL A 23 -6.63 -15.31 12.24
N GLY A 24 -5.97 -14.16 12.28
CA GLY A 24 -4.56 -14.04 11.88
C GLY A 24 -3.64 -14.92 12.73
N PHE A 25 -3.89 -15.02 14.04
CA PHE A 25 -3.16 -15.89 14.95
C PHE A 25 -3.39 -17.36 14.61
N ILE A 26 -4.64 -17.78 14.40
CA ILE A 26 -4.98 -19.15 13.99
C ILE A 26 -4.26 -19.49 12.67
N VAL A 27 -4.34 -18.62 11.67
CA VAL A 27 -3.65 -18.81 10.38
C VAL A 27 -2.14 -18.95 10.60
N ASN A 28 -1.53 -18.11 11.44
CA ASN A 28 -0.11 -18.15 11.75
C ASN A 28 0.32 -19.49 12.40
N LEU A 29 -0.54 -20.14 13.18
CA LEU A 29 -0.23 -21.47 13.75
C LEU A 29 -0.11 -22.56 12.67
N PHE A 30 -0.79 -22.39 11.53
CA PHE A 30 -0.78 -23.36 10.41
C PHE A 30 0.04 -22.89 9.21
N ASP A 31 0.61 -21.68 9.26
CA ASP A 31 1.34 -21.13 8.14
C ASP A 31 2.72 -21.78 8.02
N LYS A 32 3.02 -22.28 6.82
CA LYS A 32 4.37 -22.72 6.48
C LYS A 32 5.13 -21.44 6.20
N LYS A 33 5.98 -21.01 7.14
CA LYS A 33 6.85 -19.84 6.99
C LYS A 33 7.76 -20.04 5.77
N ILE A 34 7.29 -19.59 4.61
CA ILE A 34 8.06 -19.63 3.36
C ILE A 34 8.99 -18.42 3.41
N ASP A 35 10.27 -18.70 3.65
CA ASP A 35 11.32 -17.70 3.54
C ASP A 35 11.61 -17.41 2.06
N ASN A 36 11.85 -16.12 1.75
CA ASN A 36 12.29 -15.63 0.43
C ASN A 36 11.32 -15.91 -0.73
N ARG A 37 10.13 -15.28 -0.70
CA ARG A 37 9.16 -15.38 -1.81
C ARG A 37 9.63 -14.71 -3.08
N VAL A 38 10.15 -13.49 -2.95
CA VAL A 38 10.57 -12.65 -4.07
C VAL A 38 11.99 -12.12 -3.91
N ASN A 39 12.70 -12.49 -2.84
CA ASN A 39 14.08 -12.10 -2.57
C ASN A 39 14.23 -10.57 -2.66
N PHE A 40 13.33 -9.87 -1.98
CA PHE A 40 13.22 -8.43 -1.97
C PHE A 40 14.31 -7.83 -1.09
N LYS A 41 15.16 -7.00 -1.70
CA LYS A 41 16.28 -6.35 -0.99
C LYS A 41 16.29 -4.87 -1.30
N TYR A 42 16.73 -4.07 -0.33
CA TYR A 42 16.95 -2.64 -0.48
C TYR A 42 18.06 -2.22 0.47
N ALA A 43 18.84 -1.22 0.07
CA ALA A 43 19.98 -0.76 0.88
C ALA A 43 19.55 0.17 2.02
N ASP A 44 18.54 1.01 1.78
CA ASP A 44 18.02 1.98 2.74
C ASP A 44 16.52 2.23 2.50
N TYR A 45 15.83 2.80 3.48
CA TYR A 45 14.43 3.17 3.38
C TYR A 45 14.21 4.32 2.37
N PRO A 46 13.03 4.39 1.72
CA PRO A 46 12.74 5.46 0.77
C PRO A 46 12.73 6.81 1.47
N LEU A 47 13.56 7.74 1.00
CA LEU A 47 13.55 9.11 1.46
C LEU A 47 12.37 9.85 0.83
N MET A 48 11.47 10.37 1.66
CA MET A 48 10.21 10.97 1.21
C MET A 48 10.02 12.36 1.80
N LYS A 49 9.38 13.24 1.02
CA LYS A 49 8.97 14.57 1.44
C LYS A 49 7.44 14.67 1.43
N PRO A 50 6.82 15.19 2.50
CA PRO A 50 5.38 15.40 2.51
C PRO A 50 5.00 16.54 1.56
N ILE A 51 3.96 16.33 0.75
CA ILE A 51 3.42 17.38 -0.11
C ILE A 51 2.45 18.25 0.70
N ARG A 52 2.62 19.57 0.59
CA ARG A 52 1.80 20.54 1.32
C ARG A 52 0.32 20.41 0.96
N ILE A 53 -0.51 20.26 1.97
CA ILE A 53 -1.98 20.38 1.84
C ILE A 53 -2.34 21.86 1.95
N ALA A 54 -2.66 22.50 0.81
CA ALA A 54 -2.96 23.93 0.75
C ALA A 54 -4.38 24.27 1.26
N THR A 55 -4.58 24.21 2.58
CA THR A 55 -5.86 24.52 3.23
C THR A 55 -6.11 26.02 3.39
N LYS A 56 -5.06 26.83 3.51
CA LYS A 56 -5.16 28.29 3.68
C LYS A 56 -5.97 28.91 2.52
N ASN A 57 -6.88 29.84 2.86
CA ASN A 57 -7.73 30.58 1.92
C ASN A 57 -8.75 29.74 1.11
N LYS A 58 -9.10 28.53 1.56
CA LYS A 58 -10.08 27.67 0.89
C LYS A 58 -11.52 27.78 1.45
N GLY A 59 -11.73 28.52 2.54
CA GLY A 59 -13.01 28.65 3.24
C GLY A 59 -13.25 27.54 4.28
N PHE A 60 -13.98 27.84 5.36
CA PHE A 60 -14.12 26.96 6.53
C PHE A 60 -14.60 25.55 6.19
N PHE A 61 -15.76 25.41 5.52
CA PHE A 61 -16.30 24.09 5.17
C PHE A 61 -15.41 23.29 4.24
N LYS A 62 -14.73 23.94 3.29
CA LYS A 62 -13.78 23.27 2.40
C LYS A 62 -12.55 22.79 3.15
N MET A 63 -12.05 23.56 4.12
CA MET A 63 -10.97 23.12 5.01
C MET A 63 -11.37 21.90 5.83
N ILE A 64 -12.60 21.87 6.36
CA ILE A 64 -13.14 20.72 7.08
C ILE A 64 -13.23 19.49 6.16
N LEU A 65 -13.76 19.63 4.95
CA LEU A 65 -13.80 18.52 3.98
C LEU A 65 -12.40 18.02 3.62
N MET A 66 -11.44 18.92 3.40
CA MET A 66 -10.04 18.56 3.15
C MET A 66 -9.39 17.85 4.35
N TRP A 67 -9.76 18.23 5.57
CA TRP A 67 -9.25 17.59 6.79
C TRP A 67 -9.85 16.19 6.99
N ILE A 68 -11.16 16.04 6.85
CA ILE A 68 -11.87 14.77 7.08
C ILE A 68 -11.61 13.77 5.94
N PHE A 69 -11.62 14.22 4.68
CA PHE A 69 -11.55 13.34 3.51
C PHE A 69 -10.19 13.33 2.81
N GLY A 70 -9.33 14.33 3.04
CA GLY A 70 -8.00 14.37 2.44
C GLY A 70 -7.09 13.24 2.91
N VAL A 71 -6.16 12.85 2.04
CA VAL A 71 -5.03 11.96 2.34
C VAL A 71 -3.75 12.74 2.06
N ARG A 72 -2.72 12.53 2.87
CA ARG A 72 -1.42 13.16 2.65
C ARG A 72 -0.71 12.48 1.48
N HIS A 73 -0.26 13.27 0.53
CA HIS A 73 0.57 12.78 -0.56
C HIS A 73 2.03 12.99 -0.21
N TRP A 74 2.87 12.09 -0.71
CA TRP A 74 4.30 12.06 -0.50
C TRP A 74 5.01 12.09 -1.84
N GLU A 75 6.21 12.64 -1.84
CA GLU A 75 7.10 12.68 -2.99
C GLU A 75 8.42 12.02 -2.62
N ILE A 76 8.89 11.11 -3.48
CA ILE A 76 10.20 10.46 -3.31
C ILE A 76 11.30 11.51 -3.54
N ALA A 77 12.12 11.72 -2.52
CA ALA A 77 13.13 12.78 -2.49
C ALA A 77 14.47 12.35 -3.11
N LYS A 78 14.77 11.05 -3.11
CA LYS A 78 15.92 10.43 -3.76
C LYS A 78 15.49 9.12 -4.39
N ASP A 79 16.17 8.73 -5.47
CA ASP A 79 15.90 7.46 -6.14
C ASP A 79 15.92 6.30 -5.14
N PHE A 80 14.85 5.52 -5.14
CA PHE A 80 14.72 4.34 -4.30
C PHE A 80 15.03 3.10 -5.12
N GLU A 81 16.21 2.54 -4.91
CA GLU A 81 16.66 1.31 -5.57
C GLU A 81 16.32 0.08 -4.73
N PHE A 82 15.80 -0.94 -5.39
CA PHE A 82 15.44 -2.21 -4.75
C PHE A 82 15.64 -3.39 -5.70
N GLU A 83 15.81 -4.57 -5.14
CA GLU A 83 15.89 -5.83 -5.87
C GLU A 83 14.59 -6.62 -5.70
N LEU A 84 14.10 -7.21 -6.78
CA LEU A 84 12.94 -8.09 -6.79
C LEU A 84 13.22 -9.24 -7.77
N ASN A 85 13.15 -10.48 -7.29
CA ASN A 85 13.52 -11.70 -8.03
C ASN A 85 14.90 -11.59 -8.69
N SER A 86 15.90 -11.13 -7.92
CA SER A 86 17.29 -10.91 -8.37
C SER A 86 17.46 -9.86 -9.49
N ASN A 87 16.42 -9.09 -9.81
CA ASN A 87 16.49 -7.97 -10.75
C ASN A 87 16.46 -6.64 -10.00
N LYS A 88 17.29 -5.68 -10.43
CA LYS A 88 17.38 -4.34 -9.83
C LYS A 88 16.41 -3.36 -10.47
N TYR A 89 15.62 -2.69 -9.64
CA TYR A 89 14.61 -1.70 -10.00
C TYR A 89 14.86 -0.38 -9.28
N VAL A 90 14.26 0.68 -9.81
CA VAL A 90 14.35 2.02 -9.23
C VAL A 90 13.02 2.74 -9.32
N ILE A 91 12.63 3.41 -8.24
CA ILE A 91 11.58 4.43 -8.26
C ILE A 91 12.28 5.79 -8.25
N PRO A 92 12.17 6.57 -9.34
CA PRO A 92 12.88 7.82 -9.46
C PRO A 92 12.36 8.88 -8.50
N ALA A 93 13.25 9.79 -8.10
CA ALA A 93 12.91 11.00 -7.37
C ALA A 93 11.84 11.80 -8.12
N GLY A 94 10.95 12.43 -7.36
CA GLY A 94 9.78 13.15 -7.89
C GLY A 94 8.54 12.27 -8.10
N PHE A 95 8.65 10.95 -7.88
CA PHE A 95 7.47 10.09 -7.86
C PHE A 95 6.54 10.46 -6.70
N LYS A 96 5.24 10.62 -6.98
CA LYS A 96 4.21 11.03 -6.02
C LYS A 96 3.25 9.89 -5.77
N PHE A 97 2.96 9.65 -4.49
CA PHE A 97 2.12 8.54 -4.04
C PHE A 97 1.40 8.92 -2.73
N ASP A 98 0.36 8.18 -2.36
CA ASP A 98 -0.48 8.45 -1.17
C ASP A 98 -0.50 7.30 -0.16
N GLY A 99 0.27 6.23 -0.42
CA GLY A 99 0.48 5.12 0.50
C GLY A 99 -0.55 4.02 0.33
N ALA A 100 -0.65 3.11 1.30
CA ALA A 100 -1.61 2.01 1.21
C ALA A 100 -3.06 2.53 1.23
N SER A 101 -3.85 2.10 0.24
CA SER A 101 -5.28 2.42 0.11
C SER A 101 -6.12 1.70 1.18
N ILE A 102 -6.10 2.21 2.41
CA ILE A 102 -6.81 1.67 3.56
C ILE A 102 -8.08 2.50 3.83
N PRO A 103 -9.23 1.87 4.13
CA PRO A 103 -10.42 2.59 4.57
C PRO A 103 -10.15 3.45 5.82
N LYS A 104 -10.63 4.71 5.83
CA LYS A 104 -10.31 5.67 6.91
C LYS A 104 -10.67 5.21 8.32
N PHE A 105 -11.76 4.47 8.48
CA PHE A 105 -12.16 3.95 9.80
C PHE A 105 -11.16 2.92 10.36
N LEU A 106 -10.30 2.34 9.51
CA LEU A 106 -9.21 1.47 9.92
C LEU A 106 -7.89 2.23 10.17
N HIS A 107 -7.79 3.52 9.84
CA HIS A 107 -6.54 4.30 10.03
C HIS A 107 -6.09 4.41 11.47
N MET A 108 -7.01 4.25 12.43
CA MET A 108 -6.67 4.18 13.86
C MET A 108 -5.78 2.96 14.17
N PHE A 109 -5.93 1.87 13.43
CA PHE A 109 -5.21 0.62 13.65
C PHE A 109 -4.11 0.39 12.61
N LEU A 110 -4.32 0.87 11.39
CA LEU A 110 -3.49 0.60 10.23
C LEU A 110 -3.15 1.91 9.53
N SER A 111 -1.93 2.40 9.76
CA SER A 111 -1.43 3.60 9.09
C SER A 111 -1.19 3.32 7.60
N PRO A 112 -1.65 4.19 6.67
CA PRO A 112 -1.32 4.12 5.24
C PRO A 112 0.18 4.13 4.93
N VAL A 113 0.99 4.71 5.83
CA VAL A 113 2.45 4.77 5.74
C VAL A 113 3.14 3.90 6.80
N GLY A 114 2.41 2.92 7.34
CA GLY A 114 2.93 1.95 8.32
C GLY A 114 3.54 0.73 7.64
N VAL A 115 3.16 -0.46 8.13
CA VAL A 115 3.76 -1.75 7.75
C VAL A 115 3.63 -2.13 6.27
N LEU A 116 2.74 -1.45 5.51
CA LEU A 116 2.48 -1.71 4.09
C LEU A 116 3.17 -0.69 3.16
N LEU A 117 3.98 0.22 3.71
CA LEU A 117 4.54 1.36 2.97
C LEU A 117 5.38 0.95 1.77
N ILE A 118 6.34 0.04 1.94
CA ILE A 118 7.29 -0.31 0.88
C ILE A 118 6.58 -1.02 -0.28
N GLY A 119 5.77 -2.04 0.02
CA GLY A 119 4.96 -2.68 -1.01
C GLY A 119 3.97 -1.70 -1.64
N GLY A 120 3.37 -0.80 -0.86
CA GLY A 120 2.46 0.24 -1.34
C GLY A 120 3.13 1.23 -2.31
N LEU A 121 4.35 1.65 -2.01
CA LEU A 121 5.14 2.52 -2.89
C LEU A 121 5.41 1.85 -4.25
N VAL A 122 5.86 0.59 -4.23
CA VAL A 122 6.10 -0.19 -5.46
C VAL A 122 4.79 -0.44 -6.22
N HIS A 123 3.71 -0.69 -5.50
CA HIS A 123 2.37 -0.91 -6.05
C HIS A 123 1.82 0.34 -6.75
N ASP A 124 1.89 1.50 -6.11
CA ASP A 124 1.44 2.78 -6.68
C ASP A 124 2.21 3.09 -7.97
N TYR A 125 3.53 2.81 -7.99
CA TYR A 125 4.35 2.99 -9.18
C TYR A 125 3.91 2.04 -10.31
N ALA A 126 3.78 0.75 -9.99
CA ALA A 126 3.28 -0.28 -10.89
C ALA A 126 1.88 0.04 -11.43
N TYR A 127 0.98 0.56 -10.60
CA TYR A 127 -0.38 0.94 -10.99
C TYR A 127 -0.38 2.13 -11.96
N LYS A 128 0.43 3.14 -11.66
CA LYS A 128 0.49 4.36 -12.46
C LYS A 128 1.11 4.11 -13.82
N TYR A 129 2.18 3.32 -13.90
CA TYR A 129 2.95 3.12 -15.13
C TYR A 129 2.73 1.78 -15.82
N GLN A 130 1.99 0.84 -15.21
CA GLN A 130 1.80 -0.53 -15.71
C GLN A 130 3.11 -1.30 -15.87
N THR A 131 4.16 -0.88 -15.17
CA THR A 131 5.45 -1.57 -15.20
C THR A 131 6.33 -1.10 -14.03
N LEU A 132 7.47 -1.76 -13.84
CA LEU A 132 8.55 -1.35 -12.95
C LEU A 132 9.77 -0.96 -13.79
N LEU A 133 10.40 0.15 -13.40
CA LEU A 133 11.59 0.67 -14.06
C LEU A 133 12.83 -0.03 -13.52
N LYS A 134 13.67 -0.59 -14.40
CA LYS A 134 14.95 -1.19 -14.00
C LYS A 134 15.93 -0.10 -13.55
N SER A 135 16.92 -0.49 -12.76
CA SER A 135 17.96 0.42 -12.24
C SER A 135 18.69 1.26 -13.30
N ASN A 136 18.73 0.79 -14.56
CA ASN A 136 19.29 1.57 -15.67
C ASN A 136 18.41 2.74 -16.15
N LYS A 137 17.21 2.92 -15.57
CA LYS A 137 16.24 4.00 -15.87
C LYS A 137 15.76 4.04 -17.32
N ILE A 138 15.99 2.99 -18.08
CA ILE A 138 15.61 2.89 -19.50
C ILE A 138 14.68 1.71 -19.69
N ASP A 139 15.11 0.54 -19.22
CA ASP A 139 14.36 -0.70 -19.40
C ASP A 139 13.29 -0.85 -18.34
N THR A 140 12.25 -1.58 -18.69
CA THR A 140 11.18 -1.95 -17.76
C THR A 140 10.97 -3.46 -17.75
N ILE A 141 10.13 -3.97 -16.86
CA ILE A 141 9.74 -5.39 -16.86
C ILE A 141 8.70 -5.74 -17.92
N GLY A 142 8.38 -4.81 -18.81
CA GLY A 142 7.24 -4.90 -19.71
C GLY A 142 5.92 -4.60 -19.01
N ASP A 143 4.84 -4.65 -19.78
CA ASP A 143 3.51 -4.36 -19.28
C ASP A 143 3.04 -5.45 -18.30
N ILE A 144 2.69 -5.02 -17.08
CA ILE A 144 2.13 -5.90 -16.06
C ILE A 144 0.63 -5.69 -15.93
N THR A 145 -0.06 -6.74 -15.49
CA THR A 145 -1.50 -6.67 -15.18
C THR A 145 -1.72 -6.13 -13.77
N GLN A 146 -2.95 -5.70 -13.48
CA GLN A 146 -3.37 -5.34 -12.12
C GLN A 146 -3.07 -6.47 -11.14
N LYS A 147 -3.43 -7.71 -11.51
CA LYS A 147 -3.18 -8.90 -10.70
C LYS A 147 -1.70 -9.04 -10.36
N ARG A 148 -0.82 -8.85 -11.34
CA ARG A 148 0.62 -8.95 -11.12
C ARG A 148 1.14 -7.86 -10.18
N ALA A 149 0.65 -6.63 -10.31
CA ALA A 149 0.99 -5.55 -9.38
C ALA A 149 0.51 -5.86 -7.95
N ASP A 150 -0.70 -6.40 -7.80
CA ASP A 150 -1.27 -6.81 -6.51
C ASP A 150 -0.48 -7.96 -5.87
N GLU A 151 -0.02 -8.94 -6.66
CA GLU A 151 0.85 -10.02 -6.20
C GLU A 151 2.20 -9.51 -5.72
N ILE A 152 2.83 -8.61 -6.49
CA ILE A 152 4.11 -7.97 -6.10
C ILE A 152 3.94 -7.22 -4.77
N PHE A 153 2.86 -6.45 -4.61
CA PHE A 153 2.53 -5.77 -3.35
C PHE A 153 2.46 -6.75 -2.17
N ARG A 154 1.72 -7.84 -2.33
CA ARG A 154 1.55 -8.86 -1.30
C ARG A 154 2.88 -9.49 -0.93
N ASP A 155 3.63 -9.95 -1.93
CA ASP A 155 4.83 -10.75 -1.69
C ASP A 155 5.96 -9.90 -1.10
N ILE A 156 6.12 -8.65 -1.54
CA ILE A 156 7.04 -7.68 -0.90
C ILE A 156 6.70 -7.48 0.56
N ASN A 157 5.43 -7.20 0.88
CA ASN A 157 5.05 -6.91 2.26
C ASN A 157 5.14 -8.16 3.15
N ILE A 158 4.79 -9.36 2.65
CA ILE A 158 5.00 -10.61 3.41
C ILE A 158 6.48 -10.79 3.74
N GLU A 159 7.37 -10.52 2.79
CA GLU A 159 8.81 -10.69 2.99
C GLU A 159 9.40 -9.64 3.96
N ILE A 160 8.91 -8.40 3.93
CA ILE A 160 9.40 -7.33 4.81
C ILE A 160 8.85 -7.44 6.24
N ASN A 161 7.54 -7.67 6.39
CA ASN A 161 6.86 -7.56 7.67
C ASN A 161 6.39 -8.90 8.26
N GLY A 162 6.45 -10.00 7.50
CA GLY A 162 6.12 -11.35 7.96
C GLY A 162 4.62 -11.61 8.19
N PHE A 163 3.74 -10.62 8.06
CA PHE A 163 2.30 -10.78 8.33
C PHE A 163 1.57 -11.40 7.14
N PHE A 164 1.62 -12.72 7.01
CA PHE A 164 0.96 -13.45 5.92
C PHE A 164 -0.52 -13.08 5.77
N PHE A 165 -1.31 -13.28 6.83
CA PHE A 165 -2.76 -13.10 6.79
C PHE A 165 -3.15 -11.68 6.38
N MET A 166 -2.51 -10.67 6.97
CA MET A 166 -2.81 -9.27 6.70
C MET A 166 -2.50 -8.87 5.25
N ASN A 167 -1.38 -9.35 4.70
CA ASN A 167 -1.01 -9.06 3.33
C ASN A 167 -1.89 -9.77 2.31
N TYR A 168 -2.37 -10.99 2.60
CA TYR A 168 -3.39 -11.64 1.77
C TYR A 168 -4.74 -10.93 1.86
N LEU A 169 -5.16 -10.47 3.05
CA LEU A 169 -6.36 -9.64 3.21
C LEU A 169 -6.27 -8.36 2.36
N ALA A 170 -5.12 -7.68 2.41
CA ALA A 170 -4.86 -6.49 1.59
C ALA A 170 -4.87 -6.82 0.10
N TYR A 171 -4.23 -7.93 -0.32
CA TYR A 171 -4.28 -8.43 -1.69
C TYR A 171 -5.72 -8.62 -2.17
N TRP A 172 -6.56 -9.36 -1.42
CA TRP A 172 -7.95 -9.57 -1.81
C TRP A 172 -8.76 -8.27 -1.87
N SER A 173 -8.49 -7.34 -0.95
CA SER A 173 -9.09 -6.00 -0.96
C SER A 173 -8.74 -5.24 -2.25
N LEU A 174 -7.48 -5.29 -2.68
CA LEU A 174 -7.00 -4.69 -3.94
C LEU A 174 -7.57 -5.40 -5.16
N ARG A 175 -7.71 -6.73 -5.14
CA ARG A 175 -8.35 -7.49 -6.23
C ARG A 175 -9.81 -7.07 -6.42
N LEU A 176 -10.54 -6.85 -5.33
CA LEU A 176 -11.95 -6.48 -5.36
C LEU A 176 -12.20 -4.99 -5.64
N GLY A 177 -11.35 -4.08 -5.15
CA GLY A 177 -11.58 -2.63 -5.25
C GLY A 177 -10.59 -1.85 -6.11
N GLY A 178 -9.39 -2.41 -6.36
CA GLY A 178 -8.30 -1.72 -7.03
C GLY A 178 -8.51 -1.46 -8.53
N PHE A 179 -9.48 -2.13 -9.15
CA PHE A 179 -9.77 -1.98 -10.58
C PHE A 179 -10.18 -0.55 -10.95
N VAL A 180 -10.83 0.17 -10.03
CA VAL A 180 -11.23 1.57 -10.24
C VAL A 180 -10.00 2.46 -10.41
N ALA A 181 -9.02 2.34 -9.51
CA ALA A 181 -7.76 3.07 -9.58
C ALA A 181 -6.93 2.64 -10.81
N TRP A 182 -6.85 1.33 -11.06
CA TRP A 182 -6.15 0.77 -12.22
C TRP A 182 -6.68 1.36 -13.54
N ASN A 183 -8.00 1.31 -13.76
CA ASN A 183 -8.64 1.82 -14.96
C ASN A 183 -8.48 3.34 -15.10
N LYS A 184 -8.53 4.08 -13.98
CA LYS A 184 -8.27 5.53 -13.98
C LYS A 184 -6.86 5.84 -14.49
N HIS A 185 -5.85 5.11 -14.04
CA HIS A 185 -4.47 5.29 -14.53
C HIS A 185 -4.32 4.93 -16.00
N ARG A 186 -4.99 3.87 -16.48
CA ARG A 186 -4.96 3.51 -17.92
C ARG A 186 -5.57 4.60 -18.80
N LYS A 187 -6.64 5.27 -18.34
CA LYS A 187 -7.24 6.43 -19.05
C LYS A 187 -6.28 7.62 -19.13
N VAL A 188 -5.50 7.87 -18.07
CA VAL A 188 -4.50 8.95 -18.06
C VAL A 188 -3.28 8.58 -18.92
N ASN A 189 -2.93 7.29 -19.00
CA ASN A 189 -1.80 6.77 -19.78
C ASN A 189 -0.48 7.52 -19.50
N ALA A 190 -0.20 7.74 -18.22
CA ALA A 190 1.03 8.42 -17.79
C ALA A 190 2.27 7.64 -18.24
N LYS A 191 3.26 8.34 -18.77
CA LYS A 191 4.55 7.78 -19.17
C LYS A 191 5.62 8.04 -18.13
N ILE A 192 6.55 7.11 -18.00
CA ILE A 192 7.77 7.28 -17.21
C ILE A 192 8.54 8.43 -17.84
N LYS A 193 9.06 9.33 -17.00
CA LYS A 193 9.84 10.49 -17.42
C LYS A 193 11.32 10.23 -17.20
#